data_AF-A0A4V2YTW2-F1
#
_entry.id   AF-A0A4V2YTW2-F1
#
_cell.length_a   1.000
_cell.length_b   1.000
_cell.length_c   1.000
_cell.angle_alpha   90.00
_cell.angle_beta   90.00
_cell.angle_gamma   90.00
#
_symmetry.space_group_name_H-M   'P 1'
#
loop_
_entity.id
_entity.type
_entity.pdbx_description
1 polymer ?
#
loop_
_entity_poly.entity_id
_entity_poly.type
_entity_poly.pdbx_seq_one_letter_code
_entity_poly.pdbx_strand_id
1 'polypeptide(L)'
;MIKINKPATAAKIYLKYNGSRLDLMQKYSAFLNSRIEFEKIFENVKETITIKVKLFDNKIYYLGLISRNIYTEINNNLVQFENGFLMHNSILLSNNLTFIQGVITMDLEINGEFINERYLFKVFINGTNQIHKYILDSEIECENFVKE
;
A
#
# COMPACT_ATOMS: atom_id res chain seq x y z
N MET A 1 22.55 21.37 -2.08
CA MET A 1 22.13 20.08 -1.50
C MET A 1 21.63 19.19 -2.63
N ILE A 2 22.38 18.15 -3.00
CA ILE A 2 22.00 17.24 -4.10
C ILE A 2 20.91 16.31 -3.59
N LYS A 3 19.71 16.35 -4.18
CA LYS A 3 18.66 15.35 -3.92
C LYS A 3 19.06 14.06 -4.66
N ILE A 4 19.59 13.09 -3.93
CA ILE A 4 19.80 11.74 -4.47
C ILE A 4 18.43 11.05 -4.50
N ASN A 5 17.80 11.01 -5.67
CA ASN A 5 16.58 10.23 -5.84
C ASN A 5 16.94 8.74 -5.81
N LYS A 6 16.44 8.01 -4.82
CA LYS A 6 16.61 6.57 -4.74
C LYS A 6 15.86 5.91 -5.90
N PRO A 7 16.47 4.94 -6.61
CA PRO A 7 15.79 4.24 -7.69
C PRO A 7 14.59 3.47 -7.12
N ALA A 8 13.52 3.37 -7.92
CA ALA A 8 12.35 2.62 -7.53
C ALA A 8 12.66 1.11 -7.51
N THR A 9 12.26 0.41 -6.45
CA THR A 9 12.48 -1.04 -6.31
C THR A 9 11.31 -1.81 -6.90
N ALA A 10 11.56 -2.86 -7.66
CA ALA A 10 10.49 -3.69 -8.22
C ALA A 10 9.70 -4.40 -7.10
N ALA A 11 8.37 -4.37 -7.21
CA ALA A 11 7.49 -5.08 -6.30
C ALA A 11 6.36 -5.76 -7.06
N LYS A 12 5.77 -6.78 -6.44
CA LYS A 12 4.51 -7.37 -6.87
C LYS A 12 3.49 -7.18 -5.76
N ILE A 13 2.28 -6.81 -6.13
CA ILE A 13 1.16 -6.75 -5.20
C ILE A 13 0.05 -7.68 -5.68
N TYR A 14 -0.41 -8.55 -4.81
CA TYR A 14 -1.66 -9.26 -4.97
C TYR A 14 -2.76 -8.46 -4.29
N LEU A 15 -3.85 -8.21 -5.01
CA LEU A 15 -5.05 -7.59 -4.48
C LEU A 15 -6.22 -8.53 -4.70
N LYS A 16 -7.00 -8.77 -3.65
CA LYS A 16 -8.25 -9.50 -3.69
C LYS A 16 -9.34 -8.66 -3.06
N TYR A 17 -10.36 -8.33 -3.83
CA TYR A 17 -11.57 -7.73 -3.31
C TYR A 17 -12.23 -8.67 -2.29
N ASN A 18 -12.59 -8.12 -1.12
CA ASN A 18 -13.20 -8.85 -0.01
C ASN A 18 -14.26 -7.98 0.71
N GLY A 19 -14.84 -7.01 0.00
CA GLY A 19 -15.97 -6.20 0.47
C GLY A 19 -17.32 -6.89 0.24
N SER A 20 -18.41 -6.13 0.39
CA SER A 20 -19.79 -6.64 0.32
C SER A 20 -20.27 -7.00 -1.09
N ARG A 21 -19.63 -6.48 -2.14
CA ARG A 21 -20.05 -6.67 -3.54
C ARG A 21 -19.47 -7.96 -4.14
N LEU A 22 -20.25 -9.03 -4.04
CA LEU A 22 -19.82 -10.41 -4.39
C LEU A 22 -19.36 -10.56 -5.85
N ASP A 23 -19.95 -9.80 -6.78
CA ASP A 23 -19.59 -9.77 -8.20
C ASP A 23 -18.14 -9.30 -8.42
N LEU A 24 -17.64 -8.40 -7.55
CA LEU A 24 -16.28 -7.89 -7.62
C LEU A 24 -15.25 -8.87 -7.06
N MET A 25 -15.64 -9.78 -6.14
CA MET A 25 -14.69 -10.74 -5.53
C MET A 25 -13.99 -11.63 -6.56
N GLN A 26 -14.76 -12.14 -7.54
CA GLN A 26 -14.22 -12.99 -8.60
C GLN A 26 -13.42 -12.20 -9.62
N LYS A 27 -13.84 -10.96 -9.91
CA LYS A 27 -13.25 -10.12 -10.96
C LYS A 27 -11.95 -9.43 -10.52
N TYR A 28 -11.84 -9.05 -9.26
CA TYR A 28 -10.75 -8.23 -8.73
C TYR A 28 -9.85 -9.03 -7.78
N SER A 29 -9.35 -10.16 -8.29
CA SER A 29 -8.32 -11.00 -7.65
C SER A 29 -7.13 -11.14 -8.59
N ALA A 30 -6.11 -10.30 -8.46
CA ALA A 30 -5.01 -10.26 -9.42
C ALA A 30 -3.66 -9.88 -8.80
N PHE A 31 -2.59 -10.40 -9.42
CA PHE A 31 -1.23 -9.88 -9.22
C PHE A 31 -0.99 -8.70 -10.15
N LEU A 32 -0.48 -7.61 -9.59
CA LEU A 32 -0.08 -6.41 -10.31
C LEU A 32 1.42 -6.21 -10.11
N ASN A 33 2.13 -5.95 -11.20
CA ASN A 33 3.50 -5.46 -11.13
C ASN A 33 3.43 -4.00 -10.67
N SER A 34 4.21 -3.66 -9.64
CA SER A 34 4.30 -2.30 -9.10
C SER A 34 5.75 -1.97 -8.76
N ARG A 35 5.97 -0.81 -8.18
CA ARG A 35 7.28 -0.36 -7.73
C ARG A 35 7.14 0.31 -6.37
N ILE A 36 8.14 0.09 -5.52
CA ILE A 36 8.33 0.85 -4.30
C ILE A 36 8.95 2.20 -4.66
N GLU A 37 8.28 3.26 -4.23
CA GLU A 37 8.78 4.62 -4.26
C GLU A 37 9.23 5.01 -2.86
N PHE A 38 10.47 5.50 -2.74
CA PHE A 38 11.02 5.94 -1.47
C PHE A 38 10.83 7.44 -1.29
N GLU A 39 10.62 7.87 -0.05
CA GLU A 39 10.67 9.29 0.33
C GLU A 39 9.74 10.17 -0.50
N LYS A 40 8.57 9.62 -0.86
CA LYS A 40 7.59 10.27 -1.72
C LYS A 40 6.88 11.39 -0.97
N ILE A 41 6.69 12.52 -1.65
CA ILE A 41 6.04 13.70 -1.07
C ILE A 41 4.58 13.72 -1.55
N PHE A 42 3.68 13.78 -0.58
CA PHE A 42 2.26 14.11 -0.67
C PHE A 42 2.11 15.48 -0.02
N GLU A 43 1.18 16.34 -0.46
CA GLU A 43 1.12 17.79 -0.13
C GLU A 43 1.97 18.26 1.08
N ASN A 44 1.61 17.84 2.30
CA ASN A 44 2.34 18.17 3.53
C ASN A 44 2.95 16.95 4.26
N VAL A 45 2.93 15.76 3.65
CA VAL A 45 3.35 14.50 4.27
C VAL A 45 4.39 13.79 3.40
N LYS A 46 5.49 13.37 4.01
CA LYS A 46 6.51 12.55 3.34
C LYS A 46 6.35 11.10 3.75
N GLU A 47 6.09 10.24 2.77
CA GLU A 47 6.03 8.79 2.95
C GLU A 47 7.39 8.14 2.71
N THR A 48 7.80 7.29 3.64
CA THR A 48 9.09 6.61 3.58
C THR A 48 9.08 5.51 2.50
N ILE A 49 8.02 4.71 2.47
CA ILE A 49 7.86 3.59 1.55
C ILE A 49 6.43 3.62 1.01
N THR A 50 6.29 3.85 -0.28
CA THR A 50 5.00 3.90 -0.97
C THR A 50 4.92 2.84 -2.06
N ILE A 51 3.75 2.23 -2.24
CA ILE A 51 3.44 1.40 -3.41
C ILE A 51 2.19 1.92 -4.11
N LYS A 52 2.21 1.92 -5.45
CA LYS A 52 1.07 2.31 -6.29
C LYS A 52 0.16 1.11 -6.57
N VAL A 53 -1.15 1.33 -6.50
CA VAL A 53 -2.18 0.33 -6.80
C VAL A 53 -3.30 0.96 -7.61
N LYS A 54 -3.96 0.17 -8.46
CA LYS A 54 -5.21 0.57 -9.13
C LYS A 54 -6.35 -0.27 -8.58
N LEU A 55 -7.40 0.37 -8.07
CA LEU A 55 -8.54 -0.31 -7.45
C LEU A 55 -9.72 -0.45 -8.43
N PHE A 56 -10.85 -1.04 -8.01
CA PHE A 56 -11.96 -1.36 -8.93
C PHE A 56 -12.59 -0.11 -9.54
N ASP A 57 -12.53 1.02 -8.85
CA ASP A 57 -13.04 2.32 -9.28
C ASP A 57 -12.17 2.97 -10.37
N ASN A 58 -11.15 2.25 -10.83
CA ASN A 58 -10.16 2.66 -11.81
C ASN A 58 -9.27 3.82 -11.37
N LYS A 59 -9.30 4.24 -10.10
CA LYS A 59 -8.39 5.25 -9.59
C LYS A 59 -7.06 4.63 -9.15
N ILE A 60 -6.02 5.45 -9.20
CA ILE A 60 -4.69 5.10 -8.70
C ILE A 60 -4.60 5.58 -7.27
N TYR A 61 -4.29 4.64 -6.38
CA TYR A 61 -4.01 4.89 -4.98
C TYR A 61 -2.55 4.62 -4.68
N TYR A 62 -2.06 5.31 -3.67
CA TYR A 62 -0.71 5.17 -3.15
C TYR A 62 -0.83 4.73 -1.69
N LEU A 63 -0.18 3.61 -1.38
CA LEU A 63 -0.26 2.99 -0.06
C LEU A 63 1.04 3.28 0.68
N GLY A 64 0.97 4.03 1.78
CA GLY A 64 2.07 4.21 2.72
C GLY A 64 2.27 2.94 3.53
N LEU A 65 3.26 2.13 3.16
CA LEU A 65 3.43 0.79 3.75
C LEU A 65 3.87 0.85 5.22
N ILE A 66 4.41 1.99 5.68
CA ILE A 66 4.80 2.21 7.08
C ILE A 66 3.74 3.03 7.82
N SER A 67 3.38 4.21 7.32
CA SER A 67 2.40 5.08 7.97
C SER A 67 0.99 4.49 8.04
N ARG A 68 0.70 3.50 7.18
CA ARG A 68 -0.61 2.90 6.95
C ARG A 68 -1.63 3.83 6.28
N ASN A 69 -1.19 5.00 5.82
CA ASN A 69 -2.05 5.96 5.14
C ASN A 69 -2.28 5.58 3.67
N ILE A 70 -3.41 6.01 3.14
CA ILE A 70 -3.76 5.89 1.73
C ILE A 70 -3.79 7.29 1.13
N TYR A 71 -3.30 7.43 -0.09
CA TYR A 71 -3.30 8.69 -0.82
C TYR A 71 -3.88 8.50 -2.23
N THR A 72 -4.46 9.56 -2.77
CA THR A 72 -5.03 9.59 -4.12
C THR A 72 -4.68 10.92 -4.79
N GLU A 73 -4.92 10.99 -6.10
CA GLU A 73 -4.79 12.22 -6.86
C GLU A 73 -6.16 12.94 -6.93
N ILE A 74 -6.19 14.21 -6.54
CA ILE A 74 -7.35 15.11 -6.69
C ILE A 74 -6.83 16.40 -7.31
N ASN A 75 -7.38 16.81 -8.45
CA ASN A 75 -6.96 18.03 -9.15
C ASN A 75 -5.44 18.13 -9.38
N ASN A 76 -4.80 17.01 -9.75
CA ASN A 76 -3.34 16.85 -9.94
C ASN A 76 -2.48 16.99 -8.67
N ASN A 77 -3.11 17.06 -7.49
CA ASN A 77 -2.42 17.05 -6.21
C ASN A 77 -2.54 15.68 -5.56
N LEU A 78 -1.42 15.19 -5.02
CA LEU A 78 -1.38 13.96 -4.25
C LEU A 78 -1.73 14.24 -2.79
N VAL A 79 -2.94 13.85 -2.40
CA VAL A 79 -3.54 14.16 -1.10
C VAL A 79 -3.84 12.87 -0.32
N GLN A 80 -3.87 12.98 1.00
CA GLN A 80 -4.29 11.87 1.86
C GLN A 80 -5.78 11.56 1.62
N PHE A 81 -6.09 10.28 1.55
CA PHE A 81 -7.45 9.78 1.50
C PHE A 81 -7.90 9.46 2.93
N GLU A 82 -8.48 10.44 3.62
CA GLU A 82 -8.81 10.37 5.05
C GLU A 82 -9.74 9.20 5.42
N ASN A 83 -10.59 8.78 4.49
CA ASN A 83 -11.54 7.69 4.70
C ASN A 83 -10.97 6.32 4.35
N GLY A 84 -9.65 6.14 4.41
CA GLY A 84 -9.02 4.87 4.10
C GLY A 84 -7.73 4.64 4.85
N PHE A 85 -7.50 3.38 5.22
CA PHE A 85 -6.30 2.98 5.94
C PHE A 85 -5.89 1.53 5.63
N LEU A 86 -4.64 1.23 5.93
CA LEU A 86 -4.03 -0.09 5.84
C LEU A 86 -3.96 -0.74 7.22
N MET A 87 -4.37 -1.99 7.32
CA MET A 87 -4.13 -2.82 8.50
C MET A 87 -3.14 -3.92 8.14
N HIS A 88 -2.05 -4.05 8.89
CA HIS A 88 -1.02 -5.07 8.64
C HIS A 88 -1.28 -6.30 9.49
N ASN A 89 -1.52 -7.43 8.84
CA ASN A 89 -1.74 -8.72 9.52
C ASN A 89 -0.42 -9.48 9.68
N SER A 90 0.48 -9.37 8.71
CA SER A 90 1.80 -9.98 8.82
C SER A 90 2.86 -9.26 8.02
N ILE A 91 4.04 -9.15 8.61
CA ILE A 91 5.26 -8.68 7.98
C ILE A 91 6.32 -9.76 8.14
N LEU A 92 6.91 -10.20 7.03
CA LEU A 92 8.03 -11.13 7.00
C LEU A 92 9.22 -10.47 6.32
N LEU A 93 10.33 -10.43 7.04
CA LEU A 93 11.62 -9.92 6.57
C LEU A 93 12.58 -11.11 6.48
N SER A 94 12.97 -11.48 5.26
CA SER A 94 14.00 -12.49 4.98
C SER A 94 15.09 -11.91 4.10
N ASN A 95 16.27 -12.53 4.06
CA ASN A 95 17.46 -12.05 3.34
C ASN A 95 17.21 -11.45 1.94
N ASN A 96 16.27 -11.99 1.17
CA ASN A 96 16.00 -11.55 -0.20
C ASN A 96 14.56 -11.05 -0.45
N LEU A 97 13.68 -11.11 0.56
CA LEU A 97 12.26 -10.82 0.41
C LEU A 97 11.71 -10.03 1.61
N THR A 98 10.96 -9.00 1.29
CA THR A 98 10.06 -8.31 2.22
C THR A 98 8.66 -8.67 1.79
N PHE A 99 7.91 -9.25 2.70
CA PHE A 99 6.52 -9.59 2.52
C PHE A 99 5.68 -8.81 3.52
N ILE A 100 4.64 -8.14 3.04
CA ILE A 100 3.66 -7.43 3.87
C ILE A 100 2.28 -7.87 3.40
N GLN A 101 1.45 -8.37 4.30
CA GLN A 101 0.05 -8.65 4.00
C GLN A 101 -0.89 -8.02 5.01
N GLY A 102 -2.10 -7.75 4.55
CA GLY A 102 -3.06 -7.03 5.35
C GLY A 102 -4.37 -6.76 4.65
N VAL A 103 -5.08 -5.77 5.16
CA VAL A 103 -6.37 -5.31 4.64
C VAL A 103 -6.28 -3.82 4.30
N ILE A 104 -6.75 -3.45 3.12
CA ILE A 104 -7.10 -2.08 2.77
C ILE A 104 -8.58 -1.92 3.10
N THR A 105 -8.92 -0.91 3.91
CA THR A 105 -10.31 -0.51 4.17
C THR A 105 -10.50 0.93 3.71
N MET A 106 -11.58 1.19 2.97
CA MET A 106 -11.86 2.50 2.40
C MET A 106 -13.37 2.76 2.34
N ASP A 107 -13.82 3.91 2.83
CA ASP A 107 -15.19 4.37 2.60
C ASP A 107 -15.22 5.23 1.33
N LEU A 108 -15.93 4.74 0.31
CA LEU A 108 -16.09 5.41 -0.98
C LEU A 108 -17.53 5.90 -1.14
N GLU A 109 -17.69 7.13 -1.62
CA GLU A 109 -18.98 7.62 -2.09
C GLU A 109 -19.18 7.21 -3.55
N ILE A 110 -20.17 6.37 -3.81
CA ILE A 110 -20.52 5.89 -5.15
C ILE A 110 -22.01 6.13 -5.36
N ASN A 111 -22.35 6.97 -6.36
CA ASN A 111 -23.74 7.32 -6.70
C ASN A 111 -24.55 7.88 -5.51
N GLY A 112 -23.91 8.60 -4.58
CA GLY A 112 -24.56 9.18 -3.40
C GLY A 112 -24.70 8.22 -2.20
N GLU A 113 -24.19 6.99 -2.31
CA GLU A 113 -24.11 6.04 -1.20
C GLU A 113 -22.68 5.88 -0.69
N PHE A 114 -22.51 5.84 0.63
CA PHE A 114 -21.24 5.49 1.26
C PHE A 114 -21.11 3.97 1.34
N ILE A 115 -20.09 3.44 0.68
CA ILE A 115 -19.81 2.01 0.64
C ILE A 115 -18.46 1.75 1.28
N ASN A 116 -18.43 0.85 2.27
CA ASN A 116 -17.20 0.36 2.87
C ASN A 116 -16.59 -0.73 1.97
N GLU A 117 -15.46 -0.40 1.37
CA GLU A 117 -14.70 -1.26 0.49
C GLU A 117 -13.53 -1.89 1.22
N ARG A 118 -13.32 -3.19 0.96
CA ARG A 118 -12.26 -3.96 1.62
C ARG A 118 -11.50 -4.79 0.61
N TYR A 119 -10.19 -4.79 0.75
CA TYR A 119 -9.30 -5.62 -0.06
C TYR A 119 -8.29 -6.33 0.82
N LEU A 120 -8.06 -7.60 0.56
CA LEU A 120 -6.86 -8.28 1.03
C LEU A 120 -5.71 -7.89 0.12
N PHE A 121 -4.58 -7.48 0.71
CA PHE A 121 -3.37 -7.20 -0.04
C PHE A 121 -2.22 -8.09 0.41
N LYS A 122 -1.34 -8.41 -0.53
CA LYS A 122 -0.03 -9.02 -0.26
C LYS A 122 1.02 -8.35 -1.13
N VAL A 123 2.01 -7.72 -0.52
CA VAL A 123 3.11 -7.04 -1.19
C VAL A 123 4.36 -7.90 -1.06
N PHE A 124 5.03 -8.12 -2.19
CA PHE A 124 6.28 -8.87 -2.31
C PHE A 124 7.34 -7.94 -2.90
N ILE A 125 8.45 -7.75 -2.19
CA ILE A 125 9.51 -6.83 -2.61
C ILE A 125 10.85 -7.57 -2.61
N ASN A 126 11.57 -7.50 -3.73
CA ASN A 126 12.89 -8.12 -3.89
C ASN A 126 14.00 -7.08 -3.61
N GLY A 127 15.02 -7.47 -2.85
CA GLY A 127 16.24 -6.65 -2.59
C GLY A 127 16.09 -5.68 -1.41
N THR A 128 16.31 -6.19 -0.18
CA THR A 128 15.49 -5.75 0.95
C THR A 128 16.21 -5.14 2.15
N ASN A 129 17.54 -5.16 2.21
CA ASN A 129 18.26 -4.64 3.40
C ASN A 129 17.86 -3.21 3.78
N GLN A 130 17.67 -2.33 2.79
CA GLN A 130 17.25 -0.95 3.06
C GLN A 130 15.78 -0.85 3.50
N ILE A 131 14.89 -1.61 2.86
CA ILE A 131 13.46 -1.64 3.20
C ILE A 131 13.26 -2.23 4.60
N HIS A 132 13.99 -3.30 4.92
CA HIS A 132 14.02 -3.90 6.25
C HIS A 132 14.40 -2.89 7.29
N LYS A 133 15.45 -2.10 7.04
CA LYS A 133 15.87 -1.06 7.97
C LYS A 133 14.74 -0.08 8.25
N TYR A 134 14.09 0.44 7.22
CA TYR A 134 12.96 1.35 7.41
C TYR A 134 11.80 0.74 8.20
N ILE A 135 11.46 -0.52 7.92
CA ILE A 135 10.41 -1.24 8.65
C ILE A 135 10.80 -1.43 10.12
N LEU A 136 12.02 -1.89 10.39
CA LEU A 136 12.51 -2.13 11.75
C LEU A 136 12.63 -0.83 12.57
N ASP A 137 13.14 0.24 11.96
CA ASP A 137 13.31 1.54 12.61
C ASP A 137 11.95 2.24 12.88
N SER A 138 10.87 1.81 12.21
CA SER A 138 9.55 2.44 12.31
C SER A 138 8.64 1.89 13.39
N GLU A 139 9.01 0.79 14.04
CA GLU A 139 8.17 0.09 15.05
C GLU A 139 6.73 -0.14 14.58
N ILE A 140 6.57 -0.46 13.29
CA ILE A 140 5.26 -0.62 12.67
C ILE A 140 4.42 -1.69 13.38
N GLU A 141 3.20 -1.33 13.76
CA GLU A 141 2.25 -2.26 14.35
C GLU A 141 1.78 -3.28 13.31
N CYS A 142 1.94 -4.56 13.62
CA CYS A 142 1.33 -5.66 12.89
C CYS A 142 1.10 -6.87 13.82
N GLU A 143 0.13 -7.72 13.48
CA GLU A 143 -0.23 -8.87 14.32
C GLU A 143 0.89 -9.93 14.36
N ASN A 144 1.53 -10.20 13.20
CA ASN A 144 2.56 -11.24 13.08
C ASN A 144 3.80 -10.69 12.39
N PHE A 145 4.82 -10.34 13.19
CA PHE A 145 6.12 -9.88 12.69
C PHE A 145 7.15 -11.00 12.75
N VAL A 146 7.71 -11.39 11.59
CA VAL A 146 8.73 -12.44 11.49
C VAL A 146 10.00 -11.86 10.84
N LYS A 147 11.15 -12.18 11.43
CA LYS A 147 12.48 -11.83 10.91
C LYS A 147 13.35 -13.09 10.86
N GLU A 148 13.78 -13.45 9.66
CA GLU A 148 14.67 -14.59 9.36
C GLU A 148 16.09 -14.13 9.01
#